data_AF-A0A428Q9H8-F1
#
_entry.id   AF-A0A428Q9H8-F1
#
_cell.length_a   1.000
_cell.length_b   1.000
_cell.length_c   1.000
_cell.angle_alpha   90.00
_cell.angle_beta   90.00
_cell.angle_gamma   90.00
#
_symmetry.space_group_name_H-M   'P 1'
#
loop_
_entity.id
_entity.type
_entity.pdbx_description
1 polymer ?
#
loop_
_entity_poly.entity_id
_entity_poly.type
_entity_poly.pdbx_seq_one_letter_code
_entity_poly.pdbx_strand_id
1 'polypeptide(L)'
;MVTLNVLGLNCGTSIDGIDVAHCRISSVDSSNDIRVKVLSYTEVPVTPELRSQVLRLCRPNQEGAATSMAEVCDLNFALGREFSRAVKESGVDLSKVEIIASHGQTLWHQPLGNHRSTLQMAEPAVIA
;
A
#
# COMPACT_ATOMS: atom_id res chain seq x y z
N MET A 1 5.55 -22.73 -17.42
CA MET A 1 4.68 -21.55 -17.30
C MET A 1 4.18 -21.36 -15.87
N VAL A 2 4.64 -20.31 -15.20
CA VAL A 2 4.03 -19.80 -13.95
C VAL A 2 3.07 -18.68 -14.33
N THR A 3 1.83 -18.72 -13.82
CA THR A 3 0.86 -17.65 -13.95
C THR A 3 0.29 -17.37 -12.57
N LEU A 4 0.29 -16.10 -12.17
CA LEU A 4 -0.22 -15.64 -10.88
C LEU A 4 -1.25 -14.54 -11.09
N ASN A 5 -2.32 -14.58 -10.31
CA ASN A 5 -3.28 -13.50 -10.16
C ASN A 5 -2.94 -12.73 -8.89
N VAL A 6 -2.51 -11.49 -9.07
CA VAL A 6 -1.94 -10.64 -8.01
C VAL A 6 -2.82 -9.42 -7.84
N LEU A 7 -3.12 -9.06 -6.60
CA LEU A 7 -3.75 -7.80 -6.26
C LEU A 7 -2.68 -6.81 -5.77
N GLY A 8 -2.34 -5.83 -6.60
CA GLY A 8 -1.42 -4.76 -6.27
C GLY A 8 -2.12 -3.63 -5.53
N LEU A 9 -1.54 -3.18 -4.41
CA LEU A 9 -2.05 -2.08 -3.60
C LEU A 9 -1.02 -0.97 -3.43
N ASN A 10 -1.44 0.28 -3.59
CA ASN A 10 -0.60 1.45 -3.39
C ASN A 10 -1.41 2.64 -2.85
N CYS A 11 -0.83 3.43 -1.95
CA CYS A 11 -1.35 4.77 -1.62
C CYS A 11 -0.23 5.78 -1.84
N GLY A 12 -0.48 6.73 -2.74
CA GLY A 12 0.46 7.79 -3.07
C GLY A 12 0.68 8.78 -1.92
N THR A 13 1.71 9.63 -2.01
CA THR A 13 1.98 10.65 -0.98
C THR A 13 0.92 11.75 -0.91
N SER A 14 0.02 11.84 -1.90
CA SER A 14 -1.20 12.65 -1.87
C SER A 14 -2.22 12.15 -0.83
N ILE A 15 -2.20 10.85 -0.51
CA ILE A 15 -3.07 10.17 0.47
C ILE A 15 -4.56 10.44 0.16
N ASP A 16 -4.90 10.49 -1.13
CA ASP A 16 -6.26 10.71 -1.65
C ASP A 16 -7.00 9.40 -1.86
N GLY A 17 -6.30 8.37 -2.32
CA GLY A 17 -6.89 7.06 -2.58
C GLY A 17 -5.90 5.90 -2.44
N ILE A 18 -6.45 4.70 -2.33
CA ILE A 18 -5.74 3.44 -2.42
C ILE A 18 -6.02 2.86 -3.81
N ASP A 19 -4.98 2.79 -4.63
CA ASP A 19 -4.99 2.09 -5.89
C ASP A 19 -5.11 0.58 -5.64
N VAL A 20 -6.04 -0.07 -6.33
CA VAL A 20 -6.21 -1.52 -6.31
C VAL A 20 -6.19 -2.04 -7.75
N ALA A 21 -5.10 -2.73 -8.12
CA ALA A 21 -4.89 -3.29 -9.45
C ALA A 21 -4.88 -4.82 -9.39
N HIS A 22 -5.87 -5.46 -10.02
CA HIS A 22 -5.87 -6.91 -10.19
C HIS A 22 -5.13 -7.26 -11.49
N CYS A 23 -3.99 -7.91 -11.36
CA CYS A 23 -3.08 -8.20 -12.46
C CYS A 23 -2.89 -9.70 -12.63
N ARG A 24 -2.83 -10.15 -13.88
CA ARG A 24 -2.27 -11.45 -14.22
C ARG A 24 -0.81 -11.28 -14.62
N ILE A 25 0.08 -11.97 -13.92
CA ILE A 25 1.52 -11.98 -14.19
C ILE A 25 1.91 -13.39 -14.62
N SER A 26 2.54 -13.54 -15.78
CA SER A 26 2.92 -14.85 -16.32
C SER A 26 4.33 -14.85 -16.90
N SER A 27 5.09 -15.91 -16.64
CA SER A 27 6.38 -16.18 -17.29
C SER A 27 6.18 -16.65 -18.73
N VAL A 28 7.03 -16.23 -19.67
CA VAL A 28 7.03 -16.73 -21.05
C VAL A 28 7.96 -17.95 -21.17
N ASP A 29 7.47 -19.10 -21.67
CA ASP A 29 8.21 -20.38 -21.62
C ASP A 29 9.55 -20.39 -22.40
N SER A 30 9.72 -19.50 -23.38
CA SER A 30 10.90 -19.46 -24.26
C SER A 30 11.85 -18.30 -23.98
N SER A 31 11.62 -17.49 -22.95
CA SER A 31 12.46 -16.33 -22.62
C SER A 31 12.41 -16.01 -21.13
N ASN A 32 13.24 -15.05 -20.69
CA ASN A 32 13.15 -14.50 -19.33
C ASN A 32 12.10 -13.37 -19.23
N ASP A 33 11.20 -13.26 -20.21
CA ASP A 33 10.22 -12.20 -20.24
C ASP A 33 9.04 -12.48 -19.31
N ILE A 34 8.51 -11.41 -18.75
CA ILE A 34 7.30 -11.43 -17.91
C ILE A 34 6.21 -10.68 -18.67
N ARG A 35 5.04 -11.29 -18.78
CA ARG A 35 3.83 -10.62 -19.27
C ARG A 35 2.97 -10.21 -18.10
N VAL A 36 2.60 -8.94 -18.07
CA VAL A 36 1.65 -8.37 -17.10
C VAL A 36 0.40 -7.92 -17.85
N LYS A 37 -0.77 -8.36 -17.38
CA LYS A 37 -2.07 -7.90 -17.87
C LYS A 37 -2.90 -7.38 -16.70
N VAL A 38 -3.27 -6.10 -16.73
CA VAL A 38 -4.26 -5.55 -15.80
C VAL A 38 -5.63 -6.10 -16.17
N LEU A 39 -6.27 -6.81 -15.25
CA LEU A 39 -7.60 -7.39 -15.39
C LEU A 39 -8.68 -6.41 -14.94
N SER A 40 -8.42 -5.69 -13.85
CA SER A 40 -9.25 -4.59 -13.36
C SER A 40 -8.41 -3.61 -12.55
N TYR A 41 -8.88 -2.38 -12.46
CA TYR A 41 -8.31 -1.31 -11.64
C TYR A 41 -9.44 -0.51 -11.01
N THR A 42 -9.23 -0.09 -9.76
CA THR A 42 -10.09 0.87 -9.08
C THR A 42 -9.25 1.66 -8.08
N GLU A 43 -9.76 2.82 -7.70
CA GLU A 43 -9.20 3.66 -6.66
C GLU A 43 -10.25 3.81 -5.57
N VAL A 44 -9.89 3.47 -4.33
CA VAL A 44 -10.77 3.60 -3.17
C VAL A 44 -10.34 4.82 -2.36
N PRO A 45 -11.19 5.85 -2.17
CA PRO A 45 -10.82 7.03 -1.40
C PRO A 45 -10.40 6.68 0.02
N VAL A 46 -9.33 7.31 0.50
CA VAL A 46 -8.91 7.22 1.91
C VAL A 46 -9.85 8.08 2.75
N THR A 47 -10.22 7.60 3.93
CA THR A 47 -11.04 8.36 4.87
C THR A 47 -10.38 9.69 5.24
N PRO A 48 -11.14 10.81 5.30
CA PRO A 48 -10.59 12.12 5.65
C PRO A 48 -9.84 12.14 6.98
N GLU A 49 -10.29 11.35 7.94
CA GLU A 49 -9.71 11.20 9.27
C GLU A 49 -8.31 10.58 9.19
N LEU A 50 -8.18 9.44 8.50
CA LEU A 50 -6.89 8.77 8.33
C LEU A 50 -5.93 9.60 7.49
N ARG A 51 -6.42 10.23 6.42
CA ARG A 51 -5.62 11.16 5.61
C ARG A 51 -5.03 12.28 6.47
N SER A 52 -5.84 12.87 7.33
CA SER A 52 -5.41 13.94 8.25
C SER A 52 -4.38 13.43 9.26
N GLN A 53 -4.56 12.21 9.79
CA GLN A 53 -3.61 11.58 10.72
C GLN A 53 -2.24 11.32 10.06
N VAL A 54 -2.22 10.75 8.85
CA VAL A 54 -0.98 10.51 8.08
C VAL A 54 -0.29 11.84 7.80
N LEU A 55 -1.02 12.84 7.29
CA LEU A 55 -0.44 14.15 6.97
C LEU A 55 0.16 14.86 8.19
N ARG A 56 -0.45 14.71 9.37
CA ARG A 56 0.09 15.26 10.62
C ARG A 56 1.43 14.59 10.98
N LEU A 57 1.50 13.26 10.89
CA LEU A 57 2.68 12.48 11.27
C LEU A 57 3.83 12.60 10.25
N CYS A 58 3.50 12.81 8.97
CA CYS A 58 4.48 13.01 7.89
C CYS A 58 4.96 14.46 7.72
N ARG A 59 4.57 15.40 8.61
CA ARG A 59 5.02 16.81 8.59
C ARG A 59 6.13 17.02 9.63
N PRO A 60 7.40 16.73 9.30
CA PRO A 60 8.52 16.82 10.24
C PRO A 60 8.86 18.25 10.69
N ASN A 61 8.36 19.28 10.00
CA ASN A 61 8.80 20.66 10.17
C ASN A 61 7.82 21.52 10.98
N GLN A 62 6.85 20.92 11.69
CA GLN A 62 6.10 21.69 12.69
C GLN A 62 6.90 21.71 13.99
N GLU A 63 7.46 22.87 14.32
CA GLU A 63 8.10 23.11 15.62
C GLU A 63 7.17 22.67 16.76
N GLY A 64 7.65 21.79 17.63
CA GLY A 64 6.91 21.29 18.79
C GLY A 64 5.98 20.10 18.54
N ALA A 65 5.82 19.62 17.29
CA ALA A 65 5.05 18.42 17.01
C ALA A 65 5.88 17.16 17.27
N ALA A 66 5.80 16.61 18.48
CA ALA A 66 6.40 15.31 18.78
C ALA A 66 5.54 14.18 18.19
N THR A 67 6.18 13.26 17.47
CA THR A 67 5.59 11.98 17.08
C THR A 67 6.05 10.91 18.05
N SER A 68 5.10 10.19 18.67
CA SER A 68 5.39 9.06 19.55
C SER A 68 5.39 7.73 18.79
N MET A 69 6.16 6.75 19.29
CA MET A 69 6.12 5.38 18.76
C MET A 69 4.74 4.72 18.91
N ALA A 70 3.94 5.16 19.89
CA ALA A 70 2.56 4.71 20.05
C ALA A 70 1.69 5.14 18.86
N GLU A 71 1.81 6.40 18.40
CA GLU A 71 1.09 6.90 17.22
C GLU A 71 1.54 6.21 15.93
N VAL A 72 2.84 5.93 15.80
CA VAL A 72 3.39 5.19 14.64
C VAL A 72 2.85 3.76 14.62
N CYS A 73 2.81 3.09 15.78
CA CYS A 73 2.26 1.75 15.91
C CYS A 73 0.77 1.71 15.56
N ASP A 74 -0.02 2.62 16.13
CA ASP A 74 -1.45 2.75 15.86
C ASP A 74 -1.71 3.00 14.36
N LEU A 75 -0.97 3.94 13.75
CA LEU A 75 -1.11 4.28 12.34
C LEU A 75 -0.85 3.08 11.42
N ASN A 76 0.15 2.25 11.71
CA ASN A 76 0.43 1.06 10.90
C ASN A 76 -0.78 0.11 10.80
N PHE A 77 -1.47 -0.11 11.93
CA PHE A 77 -2.66 -0.95 11.99
C PHE A 77 -3.88 -0.25 11.39
N ALA A 78 -4.03 1.06 11.58
CA ALA A 78 -5.10 1.84 10.96
C ALA A 78 -5.00 1.80 9.42
N LEU A 79 -3.79 2.00 8.87
CA LEU A 79 -3.51 1.84 7.44
C LEU A 79 -3.80 0.41 6.96
N GLY A 80 -3.39 -0.62 7.72
CA GLY A 80 -3.70 -2.01 7.40
C GLY A 80 -5.21 -2.26 7.27
N ARG A 81 -6.02 -1.73 8.18
CA ARG A 81 -7.49 -1.84 8.11
C ARG A 81 -8.07 -1.09 6.91
N GLU A 82 -7.53 0.08 6.60
CA GLU A 82 -7.97 0.88 5.45
C GLU A 82 -7.64 0.18 4.12
N PHE A 83 -6.47 -0.43 4.01
CA PHE A 83 -6.10 -1.24 2.85
C PHE A 83 -6.97 -2.50 2.74
N SER A 84 -7.28 -3.17 3.86
CA SER A 84 -8.24 -4.28 3.89
C SER A 84 -9.64 -3.85 3.44
N ARG A 85 -10.09 -2.64 3.83
CA ARG A 85 -11.34 -2.04 3.36
C ARG A 85 -11.31 -1.81 1.85
N ALA A 86 -10.25 -1.20 1.33
CA ALA A 86 -10.08 -0.96 -0.11
C ALA A 86 -10.10 -2.25 -0.93
N VAL A 87 -9.45 -3.31 -0.44
CA VAL A 87 -9.51 -4.64 -1.06
C VAL A 87 -10.94 -5.16 -1.15
N LYS A 88 -11.73 -5.05 -0.07
CA LYS A 88 -13.13 -5.50 -0.04
C LYS A 88 -14.04 -4.66 -0.94
N GLU A 89 -13.84 -3.35 -0.97
CA GLU A 89 -14.60 -2.42 -1.80
C GLU A 89 -14.22 -2.48 -3.28
N SER A 90 -13.06 -3.06 -3.61
CA SER A 90 -12.60 -3.16 -5.00
C SER A 90 -13.48 -4.01 -5.90
N GLY A 91 -14.34 -4.86 -5.32
CA GLY A 91 -15.18 -5.80 -6.05
C GLY A 91 -14.43 -6.97 -6.69
N VAL A 92 -13.13 -7.11 -6.42
CA VAL A 92 -12.33 -8.25 -6.90
C VAL A 92 -12.71 -9.51 -6.11
N ASP A 93 -12.98 -10.59 -6.85
CA ASP A 93 -13.20 -11.92 -6.29
C ASP A 93 -11.90 -12.47 -5.71
N LEU A 94 -11.74 -12.36 -4.38
CA LEU A 94 -10.53 -12.76 -3.67
C LEU A 94 -10.24 -14.26 -3.76
N SER A 95 -11.22 -15.11 -4.09
CA SER A 95 -10.97 -16.54 -4.32
C SER A 95 -10.09 -16.82 -5.54
N LYS A 96 -9.96 -15.82 -6.44
CA LYS A 96 -9.11 -15.86 -7.63
C LYS A 96 -7.76 -15.16 -7.44
N VAL A 97 -7.53 -14.55 -6.28
CA VAL A 97 -6.28 -13.84 -5.97
C VAL A 97 -5.35 -14.78 -5.21
N GLU A 98 -4.13 -14.93 -5.71
CA GLU A 98 -3.11 -15.79 -5.09
C GLU A 98 -2.21 -15.00 -4.14
N ILE A 99 -1.96 -13.73 -4.47
CA ILE A 99 -1.05 -12.86 -3.72
C ILE A 99 -1.62 -11.44 -3.67
N ILE A 100 -1.54 -10.82 -2.49
CA ILE A 100 -1.67 -9.37 -2.33
C ILE A 100 -0.27 -8.77 -2.22
N ALA A 101 0.07 -7.87 -3.14
CA ALA A 101 1.33 -7.15 -3.15
C ALA A 101 1.05 -5.70 -2.77
N SER A 102 1.31 -5.34 -1.50
CA SER A 102 1.07 -4.00 -0.98
C SER A 102 2.36 -3.21 -0.85
N HIS A 103 2.43 -2.06 -1.52
CA HIS A 103 3.45 -1.05 -1.20
C HIS A 103 3.18 -0.38 0.16
N GLY A 104 1.90 -0.23 0.52
CA GLY A 104 1.47 0.57 1.66
C GLY A 104 1.54 2.07 1.37
N GLN A 105 1.61 2.85 2.44
CA GLN A 105 1.77 4.30 2.44
C GLN A 105 3.18 4.66 2.91
N THR A 106 3.89 5.49 2.15
CA THR A 106 5.18 6.04 2.60
C THR A 106 4.94 7.07 3.71
N LEU A 107 5.57 6.86 4.86
CA LEU A 107 5.64 7.82 5.96
C LEU A 107 6.95 8.60 5.97
N TRP A 108 8.05 7.94 5.62
CA TRP A 108 9.37 8.57 5.55
C TRP A 108 10.21 7.98 4.43
N HIS A 109 11.00 8.81 3.77
CA HIS A 109 11.91 8.38 2.72
C HIS A 109 13.20 9.20 2.78
N GLN A 110 14.32 8.55 3.11
CA GLN A 110 15.62 9.21 3.29
C GLN A 110 16.74 8.45 2.56
N PRO A 111 16.79 8.53 1.22
CA PRO A 111 17.78 7.82 0.41
C PRO A 111 19.18 8.43 0.50
N LEU A 112 19.31 9.68 0.98
CA LEU A 112 20.56 10.42 1.11
C LEU A 112 21.07 10.52 2.57
N GLY A 113 20.43 9.82 3.52
CA GLY A 113 20.86 9.81 4.91
C GLY A 113 22.13 8.99 5.16
N ASN A 114 22.75 9.17 6.33
CA ASN A 114 23.88 8.34 6.79
C ASN A 114 23.57 6.84 6.69
N HIS A 115 22.31 6.49 6.99
CA HIS A 115 21.72 5.20 6.69
C HIS A 115 20.56 5.40 5.72
N ARG A 116 20.74 4.92 4.48
CA ARG A 116 19.68 4.95 3.47
C ARG A 116 18.51 4.13 3.98
N SER A 117 17.37 4.78 4.17
CA SER A 117 16.22 4.16 4.82
C SER A 117 14.90 4.70 4.27
N THR A 118 13.86 3.90 4.43
CA THR A 118 12.51 4.20 3.98
C THR A 118 11.54 3.50 4.92
N LEU A 119 10.37 4.09 5.12
CA LEU A 119 9.34 3.56 5.99
C LEU A 119 7.99 3.62 5.27
N GLN A 120 7.53 2.43 4.86
CA GLN A 120 6.22 2.18 4.32
C GLN A 120 5.39 1.46 5.38
N MET A 121 4.13 1.84 5.54
CA MET A 121 3.22 1.23 6.51
C MET A 121 1.88 0.91 5.88
N ALA A 122 1.33 -0.23 6.32
CA ALA A 122 -0.01 -0.76 6.12
C ALA A 122 0.12 -2.23 6.54
N GLU A 123 -0.11 -2.51 7.83
CA GLU A 123 0.27 -3.79 8.45
C GLU A 123 -0.14 -5.01 7.61
N PRO A 124 0.82 -5.73 6.99
CA PRO A 124 0.51 -6.83 6.07
C PRO A 124 -0.32 -7.94 6.73
N ALA A 125 -0.09 -8.22 8.02
CA ALA A 125 -0.87 -9.22 8.75
C ALA A 125 -2.34 -8.80 8.99
N VAL A 126 -2.66 -7.51 8.90
CA VAL A 126 -4.04 -7.00 8.99
C VAL A 126 -4.71 -7.00 7.61
N ILE A 127 -3.93 -6.87 6.54
CA ILE A 127 -4.42 -6.99 5.16
C ILE A 127 -4.76 -8.43 4.81
N ALA A 128 -3.97 -9.39 5.32
CA ALA A 128 -4.07 -10.83 5.07
C ALA A 128 -5.35 -11.50 5.63
#